data_AF-A0A1P8B5I7-F1
#
_entry.id   AF-A0A1P8B5I7-F1
#
_cell.length_a   1.000
_cell.length_b   1.000
_cell.length_c   1.000
_cell.angle_alpha   90.00
_cell.angle_beta   90.00
_cell.angle_gamma   90.00
#
_symmetry.space_group_name_H-M   'P 1'
#
loop_
_entity.id
_entity.type
_entity.pdbx_description
1 polymer ?
#
loop_
_entity_poly.entity_id
_entity_poly.type
_entity_poly.pdbx_seq_one_letter_code
_entity_poly.pdbx_strand_id
1 'polypeptide(L)'
;MWFGLFFLCVDNLILQGEELRRTLADNRERRYVELLCAAEEIVGRKLRKKEAELEKATRRHAELEARVAHIVEEARNWQLRAATREAEVSSLHAHLQQAIANRLDTAAKQSTFGEDGGDAEEAEDAESVYVDPERIELIGPSCRICRRKSATVMALPCQHLILCNGCDVGAVRVCPICLAVKTSGVEVLF
;
A
#
# COMPACT_ATOMS: atom_id res chain seq x y z
N MET A 1 -22.67 32.14 96.03
CA MET A 1 -21.43 32.16 95.22
C MET A 1 -21.22 30.88 94.40
N TRP A 2 -21.41 29.68 94.98
CA TRP A 2 -21.17 28.39 94.29
C TRP A 2 -22.08 28.11 93.07
N PHE A 3 -23.36 28.47 93.12
CA PHE A 3 -24.29 28.27 91.99
C PHE A 3 -23.89 29.06 90.72
N GLY A 4 -23.32 30.26 90.87
CA GLY A 4 -22.89 31.07 89.72
C GLY A 4 -21.65 30.52 89.01
N LEU A 5 -20.70 29.96 89.77
CA LEU A 5 -19.52 29.26 89.23
C LEU A 5 -19.90 27.95 88.55
N PHE A 6 -20.90 27.23 89.08
CA PHE A 6 -21.41 26.01 88.46
C PHE A 6 -22.11 26.30 87.13
N PHE A 7 -22.96 27.33 87.08
CA PHE A 7 -23.65 27.75 85.86
C PHE A 7 -22.68 28.17 84.75
N LEU A 8 -21.67 29.00 85.07
CA LEU A 8 -20.63 29.41 84.12
C LEU A 8 -19.83 28.22 83.55
N CYS A 9 -19.58 27.19 84.37
CA CYS A 9 -18.86 25.99 83.96
C CYS A 9 -19.69 25.14 82.99
N VAL A 10 -20.99 25.01 83.24
CA VAL A 10 -21.93 24.31 82.36
C VAL A 10 -22.06 25.03 81.01
N ASP A 11 -22.22 26.36 81.02
CA ASP A 11 -22.28 27.16 79.79
C ASP A 11 -20.99 27.05 78.97
N ASN A 12 -19.82 27.10 79.63
CA ASN A 12 -18.53 26.94 78.95
C ASN A 12 -18.40 25.55 78.30
N LEU A 13 -18.84 24.49 78.98
CA LEU A 13 -18.82 23.13 78.46
C LEU A 13 -19.76 22.96 77.25
N ILE A 14 -20.94 23.59 77.28
CA ILE A 14 -21.88 23.59 76.15
C ILE A 14 -21.26 24.30 74.94
N LEU A 15 -20.68 25.48 75.14
CA LEU A 15 -20.03 26.26 74.08
C LEU A 15 -18.85 25.50 73.46
N GLN A 16 -18.01 24.86 74.27
CA GLN A 16 -16.90 24.02 73.78
C GLN A 16 -17.42 22.82 72.97
N GLY A 17 -18.51 22.18 73.42
CA GLY A 17 -19.15 21.10 72.68
C GLY A 17 -19.75 21.53 71.34
N GLU A 18 -20.34 22.72 71.28
CA GLU A 18 -20.87 23.30 70.04
C GLU A 18 -19.76 23.67 69.05
N GLU A 19 -18.67 24.26 69.52
CA GLU A 19 -17.51 24.58 68.69
C GLU A 19 -16.86 23.31 68.13
N LEU A 20 -16.73 22.27 68.95
CA LEU A 20 -16.22 20.98 68.49
C LEU A 20 -17.13 20.35 67.43
N ARG A 21 -18.46 20.42 67.60
CA ARG A 21 -19.41 19.91 66.60
C ARG A 21 -19.33 20.69 65.28
N ARG A 22 -19.23 22.02 65.34
CA ARG A 22 -19.07 22.88 64.15
C ARG A 22 -17.78 22.56 63.42
N THR A 23 -16.65 22.54 64.12
CA THR A 23 -15.35 22.24 63.50
C THR A 23 -15.30 20.83 62.89
N LEU A 24 -15.94 19.82 63.51
CA LEU A 24 -16.04 18.48 62.92
C LEU A 24 -16.90 18.46 61.64
N ALA A 25 -18.04 19.17 61.64
CA ALA A 25 -18.90 19.27 60.46
C ALA A 25 -18.18 19.97 59.30
N ASP A 26 -17.54 21.11 59.57
CA ASP A 26 -16.79 21.88 58.57
C ASP A 26 -15.62 21.07 58.01
N ASN A 27 -14.86 20.38 58.86
CA ASN A 27 -13.75 19.52 58.41
C ASN A 27 -14.27 18.34 57.57
N ARG A 28 -15.42 17.77 57.93
CA ARG A 28 -16.03 16.67 57.15
C ARG A 28 -16.47 17.17 55.77
N GLU A 29 -17.11 18.33 55.71
CA GLU A 29 -17.53 18.95 54.44
C GLU A 29 -16.33 19.26 53.54
N ARG A 30 -15.31 19.95 54.07
CA ARG A 30 -14.08 20.27 53.33
C ARG A 30 -13.42 19.03 52.76
N ARG A 31 -13.28 17.97 53.57
CA ARG A 31 -12.69 16.71 53.13
C ARG A 31 -13.48 16.03 52.01
N TYR A 32 -14.81 16.11 52.03
CA TYR A 32 -15.63 15.58 50.94
C TYR A 32 -15.46 16.39 49.65
N VAL A 33 -15.46 17.72 49.75
CA VAL A 33 -15.23 18.60 48.60
C VAL A 33 -13.86 18.33 47.98
N GLU A 34 -12.81 18.28 48.79
CA GLU A 34 -11.45 17.97 48.32
C GLU A 34 -11.37 16.62 47.60
N LEU A 35 -12.01 15.58 48.15
CA LEU A 35 -12.06 14.25 47.53
C LEU A 35 -12.79 14.27 46.19
N LEU A 36 -13.93 14.97 46.11
CA LEU A 36 -14.71 15.12 44.89
C LEU A 36 -13.91 15.87 43.82
N CYS A 37 -13.33 17.03 44.16
CA CYS A 37 -12.51 17.80 43.23
C CYS A 37 -11.29 16.99 42.73
N ALA A 38 -10.64 16.22 43.60
CA ALA A 38 -9.53 15.35 43.21
C ALA A 38 -9.99 14.25 42.23
N ALA A 39 -11.14 13.63 42.48
CA ALA A 39 -11.71 12.61 41.60
C ALA A 39 -12.12 13.21 40.23
N GLU A 40 -12.80 14.36 40.23
CA GLU A 40 -13.20 15.09 39.03
C GLU A 40 -12.00 15.46 38.17
N GLU A 41 -10.92 15.94 38.78
CA GLU A 41 -9.72 16.33 38.03
C GLU A 41 -8.97 15.12 37.47
N ILE A 42 -8.96 13.97 38.15
CA ILE A 42 -8.44 12.71 37.59
C ILE A 42 -9.27 12.27 36.38
N VAL A 43 -10.60 12.28 36.51
CA VAL A 43 -11.52 11.91 35.42
C VAL A 43 -11.40 12.89 34.26
N GLY A 44 -11.35 14.19 34.54
CA GLY A 44 -11.20 15.27 33.57
C GLY A 44 -9.92 15.14 32.76
N ARG A 45 -8.77 14.85 33.39
CA ARG A 45 -7.52 14.58 32.66
C ARG A 45 -7.63 13.35 31.76
N LYS A 46 -8.24 12.27 32.24
CA LYS A 46 -8.42 11.05 31.43
C LYS A 46 -9.33 11.31 30.23
N LEU A 47 -10.42 12.06 30.41
CA LEU A 47 -11.31 12.47 29.32
C LEU A 47 -10.59 13.34 28.29
N ARG A 48 -9.85 14.38 28.73
CA ARG A 48 -9.06 15.22 27.82
C ARG A 48 -8.06 14.41 26.99
N LYS A 49 -7.38 13.45 27.61
CA LYS A 49 -6.46 12.55 26.89
C LYS A 49 -7.21 11.70 25.86
N LYS A 50 -8.36 11.13 26.22
CA LYS A 50 -9.18 10.31 25.32
C LYS A 50 -9.77 11.11 24.16
N GLU A 51 -10.20 12.34 24.42
CA GLU A 51 -10.68 13.27 23.39
C GLU A 51 -9.57 13.59 22.39
N ALA A 52 -8.35 13.88 22.87
CA ALA A 52 -7.21 14.12 21.98
C ALA A 52 -6.81 12.87 21.16
N GLU A 53 -6.90 11.67 21.75
CA GLU A 53 -6.72 10.41 21.03
C GLU A 53 -7.78 10.22 19.94
N LEU A 54 -9.05 10.49 20.25
CA LEU A 54 -10.17 10.41 19.32
C LEU A 54 -10.00 11.41 18.17
N GLU A 55 -9.73 12.68 18.47
CA GLU A 55 -9.53 13.73 17.47
C GLU A 55 -8.34 13.42 16.53
N LYS A 56 -7.28 12.79 17.07
CA LYS A 56 -6.15 12.32 16.26
C LYS A 56 -6.55 11.14 15.36
N ALA A 57 -7.39 10.23 15.85
CA ALA A 57 -7.90 9.11 15.06
C ALA A 57 -8.86 9.58 13.97
N THR A 58 -9.77 10.53 14.26
CA THR A 58 -10.71 11.09 13.28
C THR A 58 -9.99 11.85 12.18
N ARG A 59 -8.98 12.68 12.51
CA ARG A 59 -8.12 13.34 11.49
C ARG A 59 -7.47 12.34 10.54
N ARG A 60 -6.85 11.28 11.09
CA ARG A 60 -6.21 10.24 10.28
C ARG A 60 -7.20 9.45 9.44
N HIS A 61 -8.38 9.19 9.98
CA HIS A 61 -9.45 8.52 9.25
C HIS A 61 -9.87 9.36 8.03
N ALA A 62 -10.15 10.65 8.23
CA ALA A 62 -10.47 11.58 7.15
C ALA A 62 -9.35 11.68 6.09
N GLU A 63 -8.08 11.73 6.51
CA GLU A 63 -6.95 11.70 5.58
C GLU A 63 -6.87 10.39 4.77
N LEU A 64 -7.14 9.24 5.40
CA LEU A 64 -7.16 7.94 4.73
C LEU A 64 -8.31 7.86 3.74
N GLU A 65 -9.51 8.30 4.12
CA GLU A 65 -10.68 8.33 3.23
C GLU A 65 -10.44 9.23 2.02
N ALA A 66 -9.83 10.41 2.21
CA ALA A 66 -9.46 11.29 1.11
C ALA A 66 -8.45 10.62 0.15
N ARG A 67 -7.45 9.90 0.68
CA ARG A 67 -6.49 9.13 -0.14
C ARG A 67 -7.17 8.01 -0.92
N VAL A 68 -8.08 7.27 -0.28
CA VAL A 68 -8.84 6.20 -0.95
C VAL A 68 -9.69 6.78 -2.07
N ALA A 69 -10.43 7.87 -1.80
CA ALA A 69 -11.24 8.54 -2.82
C ALA A 69 -10.39 9.01 -4.00
N HIS A 70 -9.22 9.58 -3.74
CA HIS A 70 -8.28 10.01 -4.78
C HIS A 70 -7.78 8.85 -5.65
N ILE A 71 -7.30 7.76 -5.03
CA ILE A 71 -6.79 6.59 -5.76
C ILE A 71 -7.91 5.90 -6.56
N VAL A 72 -9.12 5.83 -6.02
CA VAL A 72 -10.28 5.27 -6.74
C VAL A 72 -10.59 6.10 -7.98
N GLU A 73 -10.54 7.43 -7.88
CA GLU A 73 -10.75 8.31 -9.01
C GLU A 73 -9.63 8.19 -10.05
N GLU A 74 -8.37 8.10 -9.62
CA GLU A 74 -7.24 7.83 -10.52
C GLU A 74 -7.40 6.49 -11.25
N ALA A 75 -7.77 5.43 -10.53
CA ALA A 75 -7.99 4.11 -11.10
C ALA A 75 -9.10 4.12 -12.16
N ARG A 76 -10.21 4.83 -11.91
CA ARG A 76 -11.29 5.00 -12.89
C ARG A 76 -10.82 5.74 -14.13
N ASN A 77 -10.06 6.83 -13.96
CA ASN A 77 -9.49 7.58 -15.08
C ASN A 77 -8.54 6.71 -15.91
N TRP A 78 -7.71 5.89 -15.26
CA TRP A 78 -6.84 4.94 -15.96
C TRP A 78 -7.63 3.85 -16.70
N GLN A 79 -8.67 3.30 -16.09
CA GLN A 79 -9.55 2.33 -16.75
C GLN A 79 -10.24 2.91 -17.98
N LEU A 80 -10.77 4.13 -17.89
CA LEU A 80 -11.39 4.81 -19.03
C LEU A 80 -10.40 5.03 -20.18
N ARG A 81 -9.18 5.47 -19.85
CA ARG A 81 -8.09 5.63 -20.84
C ARG A 81 -7.71 4.31 -21.49
N ALA A 82 -7.63 3.23 -20.72
CA ALA A 82 -7.34 1.90 -21.24
C ALA A 82 -8.44 1.43 -22.20
N ALA A 83 -9.71 1.53 -21.80
CA ALA A 83 -10.85 1.14 -22.64
C ALA A 83 -10.92 1.94 -23.95
N THR A 84 -10.62 3.24 -23.90
CA THR A 84 -10.57 4.08 -25.11
C THR A 84 -9.49 3.60 -26.08
N ARG A 85 -8.28 3.32 -25.55
CA ARG A 85 -7.17 2.80 -26.36
C ARG A 85 -7.46 1.40 -26.91
N GLU A 86 -8.12 0.54 -26.13
CA GLU A 86 -8.56 -0.79 -26.59
C GLU A 86 -9.56 -0.68 -27.75
N ALA A 87 -10.50 0.27 -27.68
CA ALA A 87 -11.44 0.55 -28.77
C ALA A 87 -10.72 1.07 -30.03
N GLU A 88 -9.76 1.98 -29.86
CA GLU A 88 -8.92 2.48 -30.96
C GLU A 88 -8.14 1.34 -31.63
N VAL A 89 -7.46 0.49 -30.84
CA VAL A 89 -6.72 -0.69 -31.36
C VAL A 89 -7.67 -1.66 -32.07
N SER A 90 -8.84 -1.93 -31.51
CA SER A 90 -9.83 -2.82 -32.13
C SER A 90 -10.34 -2.27 -33.47
N SER A 91 -10.58 -0.95 -33.55
CA SER A 91 -10.99 -0.29 -34.80
C SER A 91 -9.87 -0.36 -35.85
N LEU A 92 -8.63 -0.05 -35.48
CA LEU A 92 -7.47 -0.15 -36.38
C LEU A 92 -7.27 -1.59 -36.86
N HIS A 93 -7.43 -2.58 -35.98
CA HIS A 93 -7.35 -3.98 -36.33
C HIS A 93 -8.43 -4.37 -37.36
N ALA A 94 -9.68 -3.95 -37.17
CA ALA A 94 -10.76 -4.19 -38.12
C ALA A 94 -10.48 -3.54 -39.48
N HIS A 95 -9.99 -2.29 -39.51
CA HIS A 95 -9.62 -1.61 -40.75
C HIS A 95 -8.50 -2.35 -41.51
N LEU A 96 -7.49 -2.86 -40.80
CA LEU A 96 -6.41 -3.65 -41.42
C LEU A 96 -6.94 -4.97 -42.00
N GLN A 97 -7.79 -5.69 -41.28
CA GLN A 97 -8.41 -6.92 -41.78
C GLN A 97 -9.25 -6.65 -43.03
N GLN A 98 -10.02 -5.56 -43.05
CA GLN A 98 -10.80 -5.16 -44.22
C GLN A 98 -9.90 -4.80 -45.41
N ALA A 99 -8.80 -4.07 -45.20
CA ALA A 99 -7.84 -3.75 -46.26
C ALA A 99 -7.18 -5.01 -46.85
N ILE A 100 -6.86 -6.01 -46.02
CA ILE A 100 -6.33 -7.30 -46.46
C ILE A 100 -7.37 -8.06 -47.29
N ALA A 101 -8.61 -8.16 -46.81
CA ALA A 101 -9.70 -8.83 -47.54
C ALA A 101 -9.97 -8.16 -48.91
N ASN A 102 -10.03 -6.83 -48.94
CA ASN A 102 -10.21 -6.07 -50.17
C ASN A 102 -9.07 -6.32 -51.18
N ARG A 103 -7.80 -6.43 -50.73
CA ARG A 103 -6.67 -6.75 -51.61
C ARG A 103 -6.79 -8.14 -52.23
N LEU A 104 -7.18 -9.14 -51.45
CA LEU A 104 -7.42 -10.50 -51.94
C LEU A 104 -8.55 -10.53 -52.97
N ASP A 105 -9.64 -9.81 -52.72
CA ASP A 105 -10.77 -9.70 -53.65
C ASP A 105 -10.39 -8.97 -54.96
N THR A 106 -9.52 -7.95 -54.90
CA THR A 106 -9.00 -7.28 -56.11
C THR A 106 -8.03 -8.16 -56.90
N ALA A 107 -7.20 -8.97 -56.23
CA ALA A 107 -6.30 -9.91 -56.90
C ALA A 107 -7.07 -11.04 -57.60
N ALA A 108 -8.14 -11.56 -56.98
CA ALA A 108 -9.04 -12.56 -57.58
C ALA A 108 -9.84 -12.03 -58.78
N LYS A 109 -10.11 -10.72 -58.83
CA LYS A 109 -10.76 -10.05 -59.98
C LYS A 109 -9.78 -9.67 -61.09
N GLN A 110 -8.49 -9.49 -60.78
CA GLN A 110 -7.44 -9.26 -61.77
C GLN A 110 -6.97 -10.55 -62.45
N SER A 111 -7.08 -11.72 -61.80
CA SER A 111 -6.79 -13.02 -62.43
C SER A 111 -7.85 -13.50 -63.43
N THR A 112 -8.97 -12.79 -63.59
CA THR A 112 -10.02 -13.08 -64.59
C THR A 112 -9.89 -12.25 -65.88
N PHE A 113 -8.90 -11.34 -65.96
CA PHE A 113 -8.59 -10.56 -67.17
C PHE A 113 -7.08 -10.44 -67.34
N GLY A 114 -6.45 -11.48 -67.86
CA GLY A 114 -5.01 -11.47 -68.16
C GLY A 114 -4.48 -12.86 -68.49
N GLU A 115 -4.64 -13.26 -69.76
CA GLU A 115 -3.77 -14.25 -70.39
C GLU A 115 -2.32 -13.72 -70.44
N ASP A 116 -1.38 -14.65 -70.31
CA ASP A 116 0.00 -14.63 -70.83
C ASP A 116 1.18 -14.35 -69.85
N GLY A 117 2.19 -15.24 -69.96
CA GLY A 117 3.57 -15.11 -69.46
C GLY A 117 3.74 -15.26 -67.94
N GLY A 118 4.42 -16.27 -67.39
CA GLY A 118 5.73 -16.75 -67.81
C GLY A 118 6.81 -16.13 -66.91
N ASP A 119 7.31 -16.96 -66.00
CA ASP A 119 8.65 -16.94 -65.39
C ASP A 119 8.93 -16.22 -64.06
N ALA A 120 9.72 -16.95 -63.25
CA ALA A 120 10.56 -16.59 -62.10
C ALA A 120 9.95 -15.78 -60.94
N GLU A 121 10.06 -16.31 -59.71
CA GLU A 121 11.01 -15.80 -58.71
C GLU A 121 11.14 -16.80 -57.54
N GLU A 122 12.38 -17.24 -57.30
CA GLU A 122 12.81 -17.98 -56.11
C GLU A 122 12.62 -17.09 -54.87
N ALA A 123 11.67 -17.43 -54.01
CA ALA A 123 11.55 -16.80 -52.70
C ALA A 123 12.40 -17.55 -51.66
N GLU A 124 13.64 -17.07 -51.55
CA GLU A 124 14.41 -16.84 -50.32
C GLU A 124 13.97 -17.62 -49.06
N ASP A 125 14.77 -18.64 -48.76
CA ASP A 125 15.30 -18.99 -47.44
C ASP A 125 14.57 -18.40 -46.22
N ALA A 126 13.45 -19.03 -45.87
CA ALA A 126 12.92 -18.94 -44.53
C ALA A 126 13.93 -19.62 -43.60
N GLU A 127 14.75 -18.82 -42.90
CA GLU A 127 15.47 -19.24 -41.69
C GLU A 127 14.45 -19.80 -40.68
N SER A 128 14.09 -21.07 -40.84
CA SER A 128 13.41 -21.82 -39.80
C SER A 128 14.45 -22.01 -38.69
N VAL A 129 14.33 -21.19 -37.64
CA VAL A 129 14.98 -21.50 -36.38
C VAL A 129 14.42 -22.84 -35.94
N TYR A 130 15.18 -23.91 -36.15
CA TYR A 130 14.90 -25.24 -35.64
C TYR A 130 14.86 -25.13 -34.11
N VAL A 131 13.65 -25.06 -33.55
CA VAL A 131 13.43 -25.17 -32.11
C VAL A 131 13.51 -26.64 -31.79
N ASP A 132 14.67 -27.06 -31.28
CA ASP A 132 14.92 -28.40 -30.78
C ASP A 132 13.86 -28.78 -29.72
N PRO A 133 13.00 -29.78 -29.98
CA PRO A 133 11.96 -30.22 -29.04
C PRO A 133 12.53 -30.83 -27.74
N GLU A 134 13.81 -31.20 -27.71
CA GLU A 134 14.50 -31.76 -26.54
C GLU A 134 15.18 -30.68 -25.69
N ARG A 135 15.18 -29.42 -26.16
CA ARG A 135 15.48 -28.28 -25.29
C ARG A 135 14.30 -28.12 -24.35
N ILE A 136 14.39 -28.80 -23.21
CA ILE A 136 13.63 -28.44 -22.01
C ILE A 136 13.92 -26.95 -21.80
N GLU A 137 13.03 -26.09 -22.29
CA GLU A 137 13.02 -24.70 -21.93
C GLU A 137 12.93 -24.70 -20.42
N LEU A 138 14.03 -24.30 -19.79
CA LEU A 138 14.06 -24.14 -18.35
C LEU A 138 13.07 -23.02 -18.07
N ILE A 139 11.81 -23.40 -17.78
CA ILE A 139 10.64 -22.53 -17.62
C ILE A 139 10.98 -21.57 -16.47
N GLY A 140 11.61 -20.45 -16.80
CA GLY A 140 12.19 -19.59 -15.80
C GLY A 140 12.97 -18.44 -16.41
N PRO A 141 13.05 -17.29 -15.73
CA PRO A 141 13.79 -16.14 -16.21
C PRO A 141 15.26 -16.49 -16.39
N SER A 142 15.87 -16.01 -17.47
CA SER A 142 17.31 -16.16 -17.71
C SER A 142 18.13 -15.13 -16.91
N CYS A 143 19.38 -15.47 -16.60
CA CYS A 143 20.28 -14.58 -15.86
C CYS A 143 20.43 -13.24 -16.58
N ARG A 144 20.19 -12.13 -15.87
CA ARG A 144 20.23 -10.77 -16.45
C ARG A 144 21.62 -10.28 -16.82
N ILE A 145 22.68 -11.00 -16.44
CA ILE A 145 24.08 -10.65 -16.74
C ILE A 145 24.60 -11.45 -17.93
N CYS A 146 24.64 -12.78 -17.84
CA CYS A 146 25.21 -13.60 -18.91
C CYS A 146 24.20 -14.03 -19.98
N ARG A 147 22.89 -13.98 -19.69
CA ARG A 147 21.77 -14.43 -20.55
C ARG A 147 21.86 -15.88 -21.07
N ARG A 148 22.80 -16.68 -20.57
CA ARG A 148 23.07 -18.06 -21.03
C ARG A 148 22.47 -19.15 -20.13
N LYS A 149 22.34 -18.89 -18.83
CA LYS A 149 21.85 -19.85 -17.82
C LYS A 149 20.55 -19.34 -17.20
N SER A 150 19.71 -20.22 -16.65
CA SER A 150 18.57 -19.82 -15.83
C SER A 150 19.03 -18.98 -14.65
N ALA A 151 18.18 -18.04 -14.27
CA ALA A 151 18.36 -17.31 -13.04
C ALA A 151 17.85 -18.16 -11.88
N THR A 152 18.65 -18.27 -10.84
CA THR A 152 18.42 -19.10 -9.65
C THR A 152 18.67 -18.31 -8.37
N VAL A 153 19.14 -17.07 -8.46
CA VAL A 153 19.45 -16.20 -7.32
C VAL A 153 18.87 -14.81 -7.54
N MET A 154 18.16 -14.29 -6.54
CA MET A 154 17.66 -12.92 -6.53
C MET A 154 18.55 -12.04 -5.65
N ALA A 155 19.01 -10.90 -6.17
CA ALA A 155 19.88 -9.98 -5.45
C ALA A 155 19.09 -9.06 -4.52
N LEU A 156 19.56 -8.94 -3.27
CA LEU A 156 19.02 -8.06 -2.24
C LEU A 156 19.91 -6.82 -2.04
N PRO A 157 19.34 -5.67 -1.66
CA PRO A 157 17.97 -5.50 -1.14
C PRO A 157 16.88 -5.26 -2.20
N CYS A 158 17.24 -4.90 -3.43
CA CYS A 158 16.28 -4.33 -4.38
C CYS A 158 15.42 -5.32 -5.18
N GLN A 159 15.72 -6.62 -5.18
CA GLN A 159 15.01 -7.70 -5.90
C GLN A 159 14.91 -7.56 -7.44
N HIS A 160 15.29 -6.42 -8.00
CA HIS A 160 15.23 -6.15 -9.44
C HIS A 160 16.24 -6.96 -10.27
N LEU A 161 17.29 -7.48 -9.64
CA LEU A 161 18.36 -8.21 -10.33
C LEU A 161 18.29 -9.70 -10.00
N ILE A 162 18.07 -10.52 -11.01
CA ILE A 162 18.01 -11.99 -10.92
C ILE A 162 19.17 -12.59 -11.73
N LEU A 163 19.94 -13.48 -11.10
CA LEU A 163 21.23 -13.98 -11.54
C LEU A 163 21.26 -15.51 -11.54
N CYS A 164 22.17 -16.11 -12.31
CA CYS A 164 22.54 -17.51 -12.12
C CYS A 164 23.64 -17.63 -11.05
N ASN A 165 23.80 -18.80 -10.43
CA ASN A 165 24.83 -19.03 -9.40
C ASN A 165 26.24 -18.59 -9.83
N GLY A 166 26.61 -18.77 -11.11
CA GLY A 166 27.91 -18.35 -11.61
C GLY A 166 28.09 -16.82 -11.68
N CYS A 167 27.03 -16.08 -12.01
CA CYS A 167 27.06 -14.61 -12.01
C CYS A 167 26.88 -14.04 -10.60
N ASP A 168 26.29 -14.81 -9.69
CA ASP A 168 26.10 -14.42 -8.29
C ASP A 168 27.42 -14.22 -7.54
N VAL A 169 28.39 -15.10 -7.82
CA VAL A 169 29.77 -15.08 -7.29
C VAL A 169 30.67 -14.09 -8.04
N GLY A 170 30.21 -13.59 -9.20
CA GLY A 170 30.98 -12.69 -10.07
C GLY A 170 31.03 -11.22 -9.58
N ALA A 171 31.74 -10.39 -10.34
CA ALA A 171 32.02 -8.98 -10.02
C ALA A 171 30.79 -8.03 -10.07
N VAL A 172 29.58 -8.53 -10.37
CA VAL A 172 28.39 -7.68 -10.47
C VAL A 172 27.84 -7.42 -9.07
N ARG A 173 28.13 -6.22 -8.57
CA ARG A 173 27.70 -5.76 -7.23
C ARG A 173 26.65 -4.67 -7.24
N VAL A 174 26.19 -4.21 -8.41
CA VAL A 174 25.23 -3.11 -8.51
C VAL A 174 24.07 -3.50 -9.42
N CYS A 175 22.84 -3.23 -8.96
CA CYS A 175 21.65 -3.42 -9.77
C CYS A 175 21.60 -2.37 -10.89
N PRO A 176 21.49 -2.75 -12.17
CA PRO A 176 21.41 -1.79 -13.28
C PRO A 176 20.09 -0.99 -13.31
N ILE A 177 19.07 -1.41 -12.56
CA ILE A 177 17.74 -0.78 -12.57
C ILE A 177 17.67 0.35 -11.55
N CYS A 178 18.08 0.10 -10.31
CA CYS A 178 17.97 1.07 -9.21
C CYS A 178 19.32 1.47 -8.59
N LEU A 179 20.43 1.01 -9.17
CA LEU A 179 21.80 1.29 -8.72
C LEU A 179 22.10 0.86 -7.27
N ALA A 180 21.23 0.04 -6.67
CA ALA A 180 21.45 -0.51 -5.34
C ALA A 180 22.63 -1.50 -5.37
N VAL A 181 23.51 -1.39 -4.36
CA VAL A 181 24.60 -2.35 -4.17
C VAL A 181 24.03 -3.65 -3.63
N LYS A 182 24.33 -4.77 -4.31
CA LYS A 182 24.00 -6.11 -3.86
C LYS A 182 24.77 -6.40 -2.56
N THR A 183 24.03 -6.67 -1.49
CA THR A 183 24.58 -7.06 -0.19
C THR A 183 24.50 -8.57 0.05
N SER A 184 23.49 -9.23 -0.51
CA SER A 184 23.27 -10.66 -0.40
C SER A 184 22.42 -11.18 -1.58
N GLY A 185 22.33 -12.50 -1.72
CA GLY A 185 21.47 -13.17 -2.69
C GLY A 185 20.65 -14.26 -2.00
N VAL A 186 19.45 -14.52 -2.50
CA VAL A 186 18.58 -15.62 -2.05
C VAL A 186 18.29 -16.53 -3.23
N GLU A 187 18.43 -17.84 -3.03
CA GLU A 187 18.06 -18.82 -4.05
C GLU A 187 16.54 -18.81 -4.27
N VAL A 188 16.15 -18.77 -5.54
CA VAL A 188 14.77 -18.68 -5.98
C VAL A 188 14.50 -19.78 -6.99
N LEU A 189 13.39 -20.49 -6.76
CA LEU A 189 12.81 -21.44 -7.71
C LEU A 189 11.69 -20.70 -8.44
N PHE A 190 11.71 -20.74 -9.76
CA PHE A 190 10.71 -20.14 -10.63
C PHE A 190 9.72 -21.19 -11.12
#